data_AF-A0A8J6Q2P7-F1
#
_entry.id   AF-A0A8J6Q2P7-F1
#
_cell.length_a   1.000
_cell.length_b   1.000
_cell.length_c   1.000
_cell.angle_alpha   90.00
_cell.angle_beta   90.00
_cell.angle_gamma   90.00
#
_symmetry.space_group_name_H-M   'P 1'
#
loop_
_entity.id
_entity.type
_entity.pdbx_description
1 polymer ?
#
loop_
_entity_poly.entity_id
_entity_poly.type
_entity_poly.pdbx_seq_one_letter_code
_entity_poly.pdbx_strand_id
1 'polypeptide(L)'
;MTTDIVILVLLLPFFAYFLISYVFKKLHVNNLETSLQVTNGLKLLNLKHILGIIFFGVFPFVVLTDYQYLILTLGVMKLKVLILFLLFFFLSAYAAMLGVNNNKLKEQGNGGYRFSDAKYYFFIRIVFLLCYEFFFRGVLLFYFLDSTSLTLSITYVTVLYVLIHAFDSKREIIGAIPFGIILCLFSVYTQSIWYPFLIHLALSAIYEISIFYQLTLNKNSMS
;
A
#
# COMPACT_ATOMS: atom_id res chain seq x y z
N MET A 1 3.22 -29.26 -1.73
CA MET A 1 2.10 -28.75 -2.56
C MET A 1 2.62 -28.73 -4.00
N THR A 2 1.86 -29.15 -5.02
CA THR A 2 2.35 -29.05 -6.41
C THR A 2 2.43 -27.58 -6.83
N THR A 3 3.33 -27.24 -7.75
CA THR A 3 3.58 -25.86 -8.19
C THR A 3 2.29 -25.14 -8.63
N ASP A 4 1.40 -25.83 -9.33
CA ASP A 4 0.12 -25.29 -9.79
C ASP A 4 -0.80 -24.89 -8.63
N ILE A 5 -0.83 -25.70 -7.56
CA ILE A 5 -1.65 -25.41 -6.39
C ILE A 5 -1.09 -24.20 -5.63
N VAL A 6 0.23 -24.03 -5.54
CA VAL A 6 0.82 -22.86 -4.89
C VAL A 6 0.51 -21.58 -5.66
N ILE A 7 0.64 -21.60 -6.99
CA ILE A 7 0.26 -20.45 -7.83
C ILE A 7 -1.21 -20.08 -7.63
N LEU A 8 -2.10 -21.08 -7.58
CA LEU A 8 -3.52 -20.83 -7.31
C LEU A 8 -3.72 -20.18 -5.92
N VAL A 9 -3.05 -20.69 -4.89
CA VAL A 9 -3.08 -20.14 -3.52
C VAL A 9 -2.57 -18.69 -3.48
N LEU A 10 -1.59 -18.34 -4.31
CA LEU A 10 -1.05 -16.99 -4.42
C LEU A 10 -1.98 -16.03 -5.17
N LEU A 11 -2.55 -16.47 -6.29
CA LEU A 11 -3.36 -15.59 -7.15
C LEU A 11 -4.79 -15.39 -6.62
N LEU A 12 -5.35 -16.36 -5.91
CA LEU A 12 -6.69 -16.26 -5.33
C LEU A 12 -6.89 -15.00 -4.45
N PRO A 13 -6.06 -14.71 -3.42
CA PRO A 13 -6.21 -13.52 -2.60
C PRO A 13 -6.03 -12.23 -3.41
N PHE A 14 -5.14 -12.23 -4.40
CA PHE A 14 -4.94 -11.10 -5.31
C PHE A 14 -6.22 -10.79 -6.09
N PHE A 15 -6.80 -11.78 -6.79
CA PHE A 15 -8.02 -11.59 -7.57
C PHE A 15 -9.22 -11.22 -6.69
N ALA A 16 -9.34 -11.84 -5.51
CA ALA A 16 -10.40 -11.49 -4.56
C ALA A 16 -10.31 -10.01 -4.15
N TYR A 17 -9.13 -9.54 -3.74
CA TYR A 17 -8.95 -8.14 -3.35
C TYR A 17 -9.07 -7.17 -4.54
N PHE A 18 -8.66 -7.57 -5.74
CA PHE A 18 -8.84 -6.79 -6.97
C PHE A 18 -10.33 -6.58 -7.29
N LEU A 19 -11.16 -7.64 -7.22
CA LEU A 19 -12.61 -7.54 -7.40
C LEU A 19 -13.27 -6.67 -6.33
N ILE A 20 -12.85 -6.81 -5.06
CA ILE A 20 -13.30 -5.91 -3.98
C ILE A 20 -12.94 -4.47 -4.32
N SER A 21 -11.71 -4.21 -4.75
CA SER A 21 -11.28 -2.86 -5.13
C SER A 21 -12.09 -2.26 -6.28
N TYR A 22 -12.50 -3.08 -7.25
CA TYR A 22 -13.41 -2.70 -8.32
C TYR A 22 -14.80 -2.29 -7.80
N VAL A 23 -15.38 -3.09 -6.89
CA VAL A 23 -16.68 -2.77 -6.26
C VAL A 23 -16.59 -1.45 -5.49
N PHE A 24 -15.53 -1.26 -4.70
CA PHE A 24 -15.33 -0.03 -3.93
C PHE A 24 -15.10 1.21 -4.82
N LYS A 25 -14.53 1.02 -6.02
CA LYS A 25 -14.47 2.08 -7.03
C LYS A 25 -15.85 2.52 -7.52
N LYS A 26 -16.75 1.56 -7.80
CA LYS A 26 -18.14 1.87 -8.19
C LYS A 26 -18.92 2.57 -7.09
N LEU A 27 -18.58 2.30 -5.82
CA LEU A 27 -19.17 2.96 -4.66
C LEU A 27 -18.54 4.32 -4.33
N HIS A 28 -17.59 4.82 -5.15
CA HIS A 28 -16.87 6.08 -4.91
C HIS A 28 -16.15 6.15 -3.54
N VAL A 29 -15.66 5.01 -3.05
CA VAL A 29 -14.92 4.87 -1.78
C VAL A 29 -13.59 4.13 -1.97
N ASN A 30 -12.92 4.37 -3.10
CA ASN A 30 -11.68 3.68 -3.43
C ASN A 30 -10.45 4.24 -2.69
N ASN A 31 -10.49 5.53 -2.33
CA ASN A 31 -9.42 6.25 -1.63
C ASN A 31 -9.99 7.20 -0.57
N LEU A 32 -9.12 7.78 0.26
CA LEU A 32 -9.53 8.63 1.37
C LEU A 32 -10.28 9.89 0.93
N GLU A 33 -9.81 10.54 -0.14
CA GLU A 33 -10.38 11.79 -0.67
C GLU A 33 -11.86 11.60 -1.03
N THR A 34 -12.18 10.59 -1.84
CA THR A 34 -13.57 10.28 -2.24
C THR A 34 -14.39 9.74 -1.08
N SER A 35 -13.76 8.97 -0.18
CA SER A 35 -14.45 8.39 0.98
C SER A 35 -14.89 9.42 2.01
N LEU A 36 -14.20 10.55 2.14
CA LEU A 36 -14.61 11.64 3.04
C LEU A 36 -15.84 12.40 2.54
N GLN A 37 -16.18 12.26 1.26
CA GLN A 37 -17.35 12.89 0.63
C GLN A 37 -18.61 12.02 0.67
N VAL A 38 -18.45 10.71 0.94
CA VAL A 38 -19.54 9.73 0.98
C VAL A 38 -19.99 9.48 2.43
N THR A 39 -21.29 9.37 2.64
CA THR A 39 -21.87 8.99 3.93
C THR A 39 -21.36 7.62 4.36
N ASN A 40 -20.79 7.51 5.58
CA ASN A 40 -20.10 6.32 6.08
C ASN A 40 -18.89 5.86 5.21
N GLY A 41 -18.37 6.69 4.30
CA GLY A 41 -17.30 6.30 3.39
C GLY A 41 -16.02 5.87 4.11
N LEU A 42 -15.65 6.51 5.24
CA LEU A 42 -14.52 6.06 6.07
C LEU A 42 -14.70 4.64 6.62
N LYS A 43 -15.91 4.26 7.03
CA LYS A 43 -16.20 2.90 7.53
C LYS A 43 -16.09 1.87 6.40
N LEU A 44 -16.60 2.21 5.22
CA LEU A 44 -16.47 1.37 4.03
C LEU A 44 -15.00 1.21 3.65
N LEU A 45 -14.24 2.31 3.58
CA LEU A 45 -12.81 2.25 3.26
C LEU A 45 -12.02 1.41 4.27
N ASN A 46 -12.36 1.48 5.56
CA ASN A 46 -11.81 0.59 6.59
C ASN A 46 -12.17 -0.88 6.34
N LEU A 47 -13.40 -1.19 5.94
CA LEU A 47 -13.79 -2.55 5.57
C LEU A 47 -12.95 -3.08 4.41
N LYS A 48 -12.71 -2.28 3.36
CA LYS A 48 -11.80 -2.63 2.26
C LYS A 48 -10.41 -2.97 2.79
N HIS A 49 -9.84 -2.12 3.64
CA HIS A 49 -8.51 -2.36 4.22
C HIS A 49 -8.47 -3.61 5.11
N ILE A 50 -9.49 -3.86 5.92
CA ILE A 50 -9.60 -5.08 6.75
C ILE A 50 -9.63 -6.33 5.86
N LEU A 51 -10.42 -6.32 4.79
CA LEU A 51 -10.42 -7.42 3.81
C LEU A 51 -9.03 -7.61 3.20
N GLY A 52 -8.34 -6.52 2.89
CA GLY A 52 -6.94 -6.55 2.44
C GLY A 52 -5.98 -7.16 3.47
N ILE A 53 -6.11 -6.83 4.76
CA ILE A 53 -5.32 -7.44 5.84
C ILE A 53 -5.54 -8.95 5.89
N ILE A 54 -6.78 -9.40 5.70
CA ILE A 54 -7.09 -10.83 5.68
C ILE A 54 -6.44 -11.51 4.46
N PHE A 55 -6.64 -10.97 3.26
CA PHE A 55 -6.16 -11.59 2.02
C PHE A 55 -4.65 -11.49 1.81
N PHE A 56 -4.01 -10.39 2.21
CA PHE A 56 -2.58 -10.15 1.99
C PHE A 56 -1.72 -10.39 3.23
N GLY A 57 -2.31 -10.39 4.43
CA GLY A 57 -1.60 -10.62 5.68
C GLY A 57 -1.89 -11.99 6.26
N VAL A 58 -3.09 -12.14 6.83
CA VAL A 58 -3.45 -13.32 7.65
C VAL A 58 -3.40 -14.61 6.82
N PHE A 59 -4.04 -14.63 5.65
CA PHE A 59 -4.09 -15.82 4.82
C PHE A 59 -2.69 -16.28 4.37
N PRO A 60 -1.85 -15.44 3.74
CA PRO A 60 -0.49 -15.84 3.34
C PRO A 60 0.39 -16.18 4.54
N PHE A 61 0.25 -15.48 5.68
CA PHE A 61 1.03 -15.77 6.87
C PHE A 61 0.73 -17.18 7.41
N VAL A 62 -0.53 -17.59 7.45
CA VAL A 62 -0.93 -18.92 7.98
C VAL A 62 -0.64 -20.04 6.98
N VAL A 63 -0.86 -19.82 5.68
CA VAL A 63 -0.78 -20.87 4.66
C VAL A 63 0.63 -21.03 4.09
N LEU A 64 1.40 -19.94 3.97
CA LEU A 64 2.70 -19.90 3.31
C LEU A 64 3.79 -19.55 4.34
N THR A 65 3.96 -20.45 5.31
CA THR A 65 4.81 -20.24 6.49
C THR A 65 6.28 -19.99 6.15
N ASP A 66 6.74 -20.50 5.01
CA ASP A 66 8.14 -20.38 4.55
C ASP A 66 8.58 -18.93 4.34
N TYR A 67 7.64 -17.99 4.15
CA TYR A 67 7.94 -16.57 3.94
C TYR A 67 7.81 -15.70 5.20
N GLN A 68 7.38 -16.27 6.34
CA GLN A 68 7.18 -15.50 7.58
C GLN A 68 8.46 -14.84 8.09
N TYR A 69 9.64 -15.42 7.82
CA TYR A 69 10.90 -14.83 8.25
C TYR A 69 11.09 -13.40 7.69
N LEU A 70 10.52 -13.08 6.52
CA LEU A 70 10.69 -11.77 5.88
C LEU A 70 10.03 -10.61 6.66
N ILE A 71 9.00 -10.92 7.46
CA ILE A 71 8.37 -9.97 8.39
C ILE A 71 8.95 -10.08 9.81
N LEU A 72 9.42 -11.26 10.21
CA LEU A 72 9.97 -11.48 11.56
C LEU A 72 11.44 -11.05 11.70
N THR A 73 12.15 -10.87 10.58
CA THR A 73 13.56 -10.48 10.58
C THR A 73 13.75 -9.03 10.14
N LEU A 74 14.57 -8.31 10.91
CA LEU A 74 15.12 -7.03 10.52
C LEU A 74 16.51 -7.28 9.93
N GLY A 75 16.60 -7.30 8.60
CA GLY A 75 17.88 -7.48 7.92
C GLY A 75 18.83 -6.31 8.24
N VAL A 76 20.07 -6.60 8.64
CA VAL A 76 21.06 -5.55 8.94
C VAL A 76 21.54 -4.92 7.63
N MET A 77 21.36 -3.61 7.49
CA MET A 77 21.80 -2.88 6.30
C MET A 77 23.29 -2.58 6.32
N LYS A 78 23.96 -2.86 5.20
CA LYS A 78 25.24 -2.23 4.88
C LYS A 78 25.02 -0.72 4.72
N LEU A 79 26.02 0.09 5.09
CA LEU A 79 25.93 1.56 5.05
C LEU A 79 25.41 2.10 3.71
N LYS A 80 25.86 1.55 2.58
CA LYS A 80 25.40 1.95 1.24
C LYS A 80 23.89 1.75 1.06
N VAL A 81 23.34 0.64 1.54
CA VAL A 81 21.90 0.33 1.45
C VAL A 81 21.10 1.22 2.38
N LEU A 82 21.62 1.51 3.58
CA LEU A 82 21.01 2.46 4.52
C LEU A 82 20.90 3.87 3.92
N ILE A 83 21.96 4.36 3.26
CA ILE A 83 21.94 5.68 2.61
C ILE A 83 20.88 5.71 1.50
N LEU A 84 20.81 4.67 0.67
CA LEU A 84 19.78 4.56 -0.37
C LEU A 84 18.37 4.49 0.23
N PHE A 85 18.18 3.73 1.31
CA PHE A 85 16.91 3.65 2.02
C PHE A 85 16.47 5.03 2.51
N LEU A 86 17.35 5.77 3.19
CA LEU A 86 17.03 7.12 3.68
C LEU A 86 16.69 8.06 2.52
N LEU A 87 17.46 8.01 1.43
CA LEU A 87 17.16 8.80 0.23
C LEU A 87 15.76 8.52 -0.31
N PHE A 88 15.39 7.25 -0.50
CA PHE A 88 14.07 6.89 -1.03
C PHE A 88 12.94 7.15 -0.03
N PHE A 89 13.19 6.99 1.27
CA PHE A 89 12.24 7.35 2.31
C PHE A 89 11.88 8.85 2.25
N PHE A 90 12.89 9.73 2.19
CA PHE A 90 12.67 11.16 2.09
C PHE A 90 12.12 11.58 0.72
N LEU A 91 12.52 10.90 -0.36
CA LEU A 91 11.96 11.16 -1.70
C LEU A 91 10.48 10.80 -1.77
N SER A 92 10.07 9.68 -1.15
CA SER A 92 8.67 9.27 -1.02
C SER A 92 7.86 10.27 -0.19
N ALA A 93 8.40 10.74 0.92
CA ALA A 93 7.80 11.80 1.72
C ALA A 93 7.62 13.10 0.92
N TYR A 94 8.65 13.50 0.17
CA TYR A 94 8.60 14.69 -0.67
C TYR A 94 7.58 14.56 -1.82
N ALA A 95 7.55 13.40 -2.48
CA ALA A 95 6.57 13.10 -3.53
C ALA A 95 5.12 13.18 -3.00
N ALA A 96 4.87 12.71 -1.77
CA ALA A 96 3.58 12.86 -1.11
C ALA A 96 3.19 14.35 -0.94
N MET A 97 4.12 15.19 -0.47
CA MET A 97 3.88 16.63 -0.29
C MET A 97 3.57 17.34 -1.61
N LEU A 98 4.25 16.98 -2.70
CA LEU A 98 3.95 17.49 -4.04
C LEU A 98 2.56 17.05 -4.51
N GLY A 99 2.18 15.81 -4.25
CA GLY A 99 0.84 15.29 -4.53
C GLY A 99 -0.26 16.12 -3.84
N VAL A 100 -0.05 16.42 -2.56
CA VAL A 100 -0.97 17.23 -1.74
C VAL A 100 -1.11 18.66 -2.29
N ASN A 101 -0.02 19.34 -2.60
CA ASN A 101 -0.08 20.73 -3.09
C ASN A 101 -0.83 20.85 -4.43
N ASN A 102 -0.73 19.85 -5.29
CA ASN A 102 -1.49 19.81 -6.54
C ASN A 102 -3.00 19.63 -6.33
N ASN A 103 -3.41 18.99 -5.23
CA ASN A 103 -4.82 18.77 -4.90
C ASN A 103 -5.45 19.93 -4.12
N LYS A 104 -4.66 20.76 -3.41
CA LYS A 104 -5.14 22.00 -2.76
C LYS A 104 -5.91 22.93 -3.70
N LEU A 105 -5.61 22.87 -5.00
CA LEU A 105 -6.25 23.71 -6.01
C LEU A 105 -7.63 23.20 -6.45
N LYS A 106 -8.06 22.00 -6.03
CA LYS A 106 -9.22 21.33 -6.63
C LYS A 106 -10.51 21.32 -5.80
N GLU A 107 -10.55 21.16 -4.48
CA GLU A 107 -11.85 21.10 -3.78
C GLU A 107 -11.85 21.59 -2.31
N GLN A 108 -12.82 22.45 -1.98
CA GLN A 108 -13.32 22.68 -0.62
C GLN A 108 -14.36 21.59 -0.28
N GLY A 109 -13.91 20.49 0.33
CA GLY A 109 -14.79 19.40 0.74
C GLY A 109 -15.60 19.72 2.01
N ASN A 110 -16.89 19.40 2.01
CA ASN A 110 -17.83 19.72 3.09
C ASN A 110 -17.99 18.54 4.09
N GLY A 111 -16.93 17.76 4.36
CA GLY A 111 -17.00 16.59 5.22
C GLY A 111 -17.33 16.94 6.68
N GLY A 112 -18.24 16.19 7.30
CA GLY A 112 -18.64 16.35 8.71
C GLY A 112 -17.77 15.56 9.71
N TYR A 113 -16.65 15.00 9.25
CA TYR A 113 -15.79 14.13 10.06
C TYR A 113 -14.89 14.94 11.00
N ARG A 114 -14.72 14.44 12.23
CA ARG A 114 -13.79 14.99 13.21
C ARG A 114 -12.47 14.23 13.16
N PHE A 115 -11.39 14.85 13.61
CA PHE A 115 -10.07 14.19 13.67
C PHE A 115 -10.06 12.92 14.56
N SER A 116 -10.94 12.84 15.56
CA SER A 116 -11.14 11.63 16.37
C SER A 116 -11.54 10.41 15.55
N ASP A 117 -12.25 10.61 14.44
CA ASP A 117 -12.80 9.54 13.62
C ASP A 117 -11.71 8.89 12.74
N ALA A 118 -10.59 9.59 12.55
CA ALA A 118 -9.48 9.16 11.71
C ALA A 118 -8.51 8.19 12.41
N LYS A 119 -8.54 8.11 13.75
CA LYS A 119 -7.58 7.28 14.51
C LYS A 119 -7.61 5.82 14.07
N TYR A 120 -8.82 5.25 13.99
CA TYR A 120 -9.02 3.88 13.54
C TYR A 120 -8.64 3.70 12.08
N TYR A 121 -8.95 4.68 11.23
CA TYR A 121 -8.56 4.66 9.83
C TYR A 121 -7.05 4.55 9.65
N PHE A 122 -6.28 5.44 10.27
CA PHE A 122 -4.82 5.42 10.13
C PHE A 122 -4.20 4.16 10.72
N PHE A 123 -4.69 3.68 11.86
CA PHE A 123 -4.22 2.42 12.42
C PHE A 123 -4.45 1.23 11.48
N ILE A 124 -5.69 1.07 10.99
CA ILE A 124 -6.05 0.01 10.03
C ILE A 124 -5.22 0.15 8.75
N ARG A 125 -5.00 1.39 8.27
CA ARG A 125 -4.20 1.68 7.08
C ARG A 125 -2.75 1.25 7.24
N ILE A 126 -2.12 1.53 8.38
CA ILE A 126 -0.75 1.11 8.68
C ILE A 126 -0.64 -0.42 8.65
N VAL A 127 -1.55 -1.12 9.33
CA VAL A 127 -1.56 -2.59 9.36
C VAL A 127 -1.81 -3.17 7.96
N PHE A 128 -2.74 -2.58 7.21
CA PHE A 128 -3.00 -2.96 5.83
C PHE A 128 -1.76 -2.81 4.95
N LEU A 129 -1.04 -1.69 5.02
CA LEU A 129 0.18 -1.47 4.24
C LEU A 129 1.27 -2.49 4.59
N LEU A 130 1.40 -2.86 5.87
CA LEU A 130 2.36 -3.91 6.27
C LEU A 130 1.99 -5.26 5.65
N CYS A 131 0.73 -5.68 5.76
CA CYS A 131 0.22 -6.91 5.15
C CYS A 131 0.35 -6.88 3.62
N TYR A 132 0.08 -5.73 3.03
CA TYR A 132 0.20 -5.51 1.60
C TYR A 132 1.66 -5.68 1.13
N GLU A 133 2.63 -5.06 1.80
CA GLU A 133 4.05 -5.25 1.47
C GLU A 133 4.51 -6.68 1.75
N PHE A 134 4.01 -7.32 2.81
CA PHE A 134 4.27 -8.73 3.07
C PHE A 134 3.86 -9.61 1.90
N PHE A 135 2.67 -9.39 1.33
CA PHE A 135 2.20 -10.17 0.19
C PHE A 135 3.02 -9.92 -1.08
N PHE A 136 3.22 -8.66 -1.48
CA PHE A 136 3.90 -8.36 -2.75
C PHE A 136 5.42 -8.54 -2.68
N ARG A 137 6.05 -8.00 -1.64
CA ARG A 137 7.53 -7.92 -1.52
C ARG A 137 8.09 -9.08 -0.71
N GLY A 138 7.27 -9.70 0.13
CA GLY A 138 7.62 -10.96 0.79
C GLY A 138 7.21 -12.14 -0.07
N VAL A 139 5.95 -12.53 0.00
CA VAL A 139 5.44 -13.80 -0.53
C VAL A 139 5.60 -13.91 -2.06
N LEU A 140 4.98 -13.02 -2.84
CA LEU A 140 4.98 -13.13 -4.31
C LEU A 140 6.39 -12.99 -4.90
N LEU A 141 7.16 -12.00 -4.43
CA LEU A 141 8.50 -11.75 -4.93
C LEU A 141 9.43 -12.93 -4.68
N PHE A 142 9.48 -13.45 -3.46
CA PHE A 142 10.38 -14.53 -3.12
C PHE A 142 9.95 -15.85 -3.75
N TYR A 143 8.64 -16.11 -3.85
CA TYR A 143 8.14 -17.25 -4.62
C TYR A 143 8.61 -17.24 -6.09
N PHE A 144 8.51 -16.08 -6.76
CA PHE A 144 8.99 -15.98 -8.13
C PHE A 144 10.52 -16.04 -8.23
N LEU A 145 11.26 -15.53 -7.24
CA LEU A 145 12.71 -15.65 -7.21
C LEU A 145 13.20 -17.09 -7.11
N ASP A 146 12.44 -17.97 -6.45
CA ASP A 146 12.76 -19.39 -6.34
C ASP A 146 12.62 -20.14 -7.68
N SER A 147 11.87 -19.57 -8.63
CA SER A 147 11.50 -20.24 -9.89
C SER A 147 11.93 -19.50 -11.16
N THR A 148 12.37 -18.24 -11.05
CA THR A 148 12.68 -17.36 -12.19
C THR A 148 13.87 -16.44 -11.92
N SER A 149 14.32 -15.71 -12.93
CA SER A 149 15.38 -14.71 -12.76
C SER A 149 14.88 -13.48 -12.00
N LEU A 150 15.79 -12.80 -11.30
CA LEU A 150 15.51 -11.55 -10.56
C LEU A 150 14.70 -10.55 -11.38
N THR A 151 15.09 -10.31 -12.64
CA THR A 151 14.41 -9.38 -13.54
C THR A 151 12.97 -9.80 -13.83
N LEU A 152 12.73 -11.10 -14.09
CA LEU A 152 11.38 -11.61 -14.35
C LEU A 152 10.51 -11.55 -13.09
N SER A 153 11.06 -11.94 -11.93
CA SER A 153 10.33 -11.88 -10.66
C SER A 153 9.88 -10.45 -10.33
N ILE A 154 10.79 -9.47 -10.46
CA ILE A 154 10.46 -8.06 -10.26
C ILE A 154 9.39 -7.61 -11.27
N THR A 155 9.50 -8.03 -12.53
CA THR A 155 8.53 -7.68 -13.57
C THR A 155 7.14 -8.21 -13.23
N TYR A 156 7.00 -9.49 -12.90
CA TYR A 156 5.71 -10.09 -12.56
C TYR A 156 5.07 -9.43 -11.34
N VAL A 157 5.84 -9.24 -10.26
CA VAL A 157 5.33 -8.57 -9.05
C VAL A 157 4.95 -7.12 -9.34
N THR A 158 5.75 -6.40 -10.12
CA THR A 158 5.44 -5.00 -10.48
C THR A 158 4.18 -4.91 -11.32
N VAL A 159 3.95 -5.84 -12.26
CA VAL A 159 2.71 -5.89 -13.05
C VAL A 159 1.50 -6.10 -12.14
N LEU A 160 1.54 -7.07 -11.23
CA LEU A 160 0.45 -7.30 -10.27
C LEU A 160 0.24 -6.09 -9.34
N TYR A 161 1.33 -5.49 -8.86
CA TYR A 161 1.31 -4.28 -8.05
C TYR A 161 0.64 -3.11 -8.78
N VAL A 162 0.98 -2.88 -10.05
CA VAL A 162 0.34 -1.83 -10.87
C VAL A 162 -1.13 -2.14 -11.13
N LEU A 163 -1.48 -3.41 -11.38
CA LEU A 163 -2.86 -3.83 -11.60
C LEU A 163 -3.75 -3.52 -10.39
N ILE A 164 -3.27 -3.66 -9.15
CA ILE A 164 -4.09 -3.34 -7.98
C ILE A 164 -4.45 -1.85 -7.88
N HIS A 165 -3.67 -0.99 -8.56
CA HIS A 165 -3.90 0.45 -8.69
C HIS A 165 -4.73 0.82 -9.92
N ALA A 166 -5.21 -0.15 -10.73
CA ALA A 166 -5.95 0.12 -11.96
C ALA A 166 -7.21 0.98 -11.77
N PHE A 167 -7.74 1.06 -10.55
CA PHE A 167 -8.92 1.86 -10.22
C PHE A 167 -8.60 3.23 -9.60
N ASP A 168 -7.32 3.53 -9.41
CA ASP A 168 -6.84 4.78 -8.83
C ASP A 168 -6.57 5.83 -9.91
N SER A 169 -5.94 6.95 -9.52
CA SER A 169 -5.64 8.02 -10.47
C SER A 169 -4.54 7.61 -11.46
N LYS A 170 -4.54 8.20 -12.67
CA LYS A 170 -3.48 7.95 -13.67
C LYS A 170 -2.07 8.21 -13.11
N ARG A 171 -1.95 9.19 -12.21
CA ARG A 171 -0.67 9.53 -11.56
C ARG A 171 -0.21 8.40 -10.63
N GLU A 172 -1.12 7.81 -9.88
CA GLU A 172 -0.81 6.66 -9.02
C GLU A 172 -0.41 5.42 -9.84
N ILE A 173 -1.12 5.12 -10.93
CA ILE A 173 -0.79 3.99 -11.81
C ILE A 173 0.62 4.14 -12.42
N ILE A 174 0.94 5.32 -12.95
CA ILE A 174 2.25 5.58 -13.56
C ILE A 174 3.34 5.58 -12.48
N GLY A 175 3.08 6.18 -11.32
CA GLY A 175 4.01 6.20 -10.19
C GLY A 175 4.26 4.81 -9.59
N ALA A 176 3.28 3.91 -9.65
CA ALA A 176 3.37 2.56 -9.12
C ALA A 176 4.44 1.71 -9.85
N ILE A 177 4.74 1.99 -11.12
CA ILE A 177 5.75 1.23 -11.88
C ILE A 177 7.16 1.41 -11.28
N PRO A 178 7.77 2.61 -11.28
CA PRO A 178 9.11 2.78 -10.72
C PRO A 178 9.14 2.53 -9.22
N PHE A 179 8.09 2.94 -8.50
CA PHE A 179 7.99 2.70 -7.07
C PHE A 179 8.00 1.21 -6.75
N GLY A 180 7.23 0.41 -7.50
CA GLY A 180 7.14 -1.02 -7.30
C GLY A 180 8.47 -1.74 -7.47
N ILE A 181 9.22 -1.37 -8.52
CA ILE A 181 10.56 -1.89 -8.79
C ILE A 181 11.52 -1.59 -7.63
N ILE A 182 11.54 -0.34 -7.16
CA ILE A 182 12.42 0.10 -6.06
C ILE A 182 12.13 -0.70 -4.78
N LEU A 183 10.84 -0.86 -4.43
CA LEU A 183 10.45 -1.62 -3.24
C LEU A 183 10.86 -3.09 -3.34
N CYS A 184 10.72 -3.71 -4.51
CA CYS A 184 11.20 -5.08 -4.73
C CYS A 184 12.70 -5.19 -4.51
N LEU A 185 13.49 -4.25 -5.05
CA LEU A 185 14.95 -4.24 -4.85
C LEU A 185 15.33 -4.14 -3.37
N PHE A 186 14.68 -3.27 -2.60
CA PHE A 186 14.92 -3.20 -1.16
C PHE A 186 14.63 -4.52 -0.47
N SER A 187 13.51 -5.18 -0.79
CA SER A 187 13.16 -6.47 -0.22
C SER A 187 14.23 -7.54 -0.50
N VAL A 188 14.71 -7.61 -1.75
CA VAL A 188 15.77 -8.57 -2.14
C VAL A 188 17.09 -8.28 -1.44
N TYR A 189 17.55 -7.03 -1.43
CA TYR A 189 18.87 -6.70 -0.86
C TYR A 189 18.92 -6.78 0.66
N THR A 190 17.78 -6.58 1.33
CA THR A 190 17.70 -6.58 2.79
C THR A 190 17.15 -7.88 3.35
N GLN A 191 16.56 -8.74 2.51
CA GLN A 191 15.85 -9.95 2.93
C GLN A 191 14.78 -9.62 3.98
N SER A 192 14.08 -8.50 3.81
CA SER A 192 13.15 -7.96 4.80
C SER A 192 12.13 -7.02 4.16
N ILE A 193 10.87 -7.13 4.59
CA ILE A 193 9.80 -6.24 4.11
C ILE A 193 9.71 -4.91 4.87
N TRP A 194 10.43 -4.76 5.99
CA TRP A 194 10.33 -3.55 6.81
C TRP A 194 10.79 -2.30 6.05
N TYR A 195 11.81 -2.42 5.22
CA TYR A 195 12.31 -1.31 4.42
C TYR A 195 11.31 -0.85 3.35
N PRO A 196 10.77 -1.72 2.48
CA PRO A 196 9.74 -1.29 1.54
C PRO A 196 8.47 -0.80 2.26
N PHE A 197 8.09 -1.42 3.39
CA PHE A 197 6.99 -0.96 4.23
C PHE A 197 7.19 0.47 4.74
N LEU A 198 8.35 0.81 5.30
CA LEU A 198 8.60 2.16 5.82
C LEU A 198 8.61 3.21 4.71
N ILE A 199 9.16 2.88 3.54
CA ILE A 199 9.13 3.77 2.36
C ILE A 199 7.67 4.00 1.90
N HIS A 200 6.88 2.94 1.78
CA HIS A 200 5.47 3.05 1.39
C HIS A 200 4.64 3.78 2.45
N LEU A 201 4.89 3.52 3.73
CA LEU A 201 4.24 4.20 4.83
C LEU A 201 4.55 5.70 4.81
N ALA A 202 5.79 6.11 4.54
CA ALA A 202 6.15 7.52 4.41
C ALA A 202 5.33 8.22 3.31
N LEU A 203 5.21 7.60 2.13
CA LEU A 203 4.40 8.12 1.02
C LEU A 203 2.92 8.24 1.41
N SER A 204 2.33 7.14 1.90
CA SER A 204 0.89 7.07 2.18
C SER A 204 0.49 7.92 3.39
N ALA A 205 1.22 7.83 4.51
CA ALA A 205 0.88 8.57 5.73
C ALA A 205 0.94 10.09 5.50
N ILE A 206 2.02 10.59 4.87
CA ILE A 206 2.16 12.04 4.63
C ILE A 206 1.07 12.54 3.70
N TYR A 207 0.76 11.80 2.63
CA TYR A 207 -0.30 12.18 1.70
C TYR A 207 -1.67 12.17 2.39
N GLU A 208 -2.04 11.07 3.04
CA GLU A 208 -3.37 10.87 3.59
C GLU A 208 -3.65 11.73 4.83
N ILE A 209 -2.66 11.91 5.73
CA ILE A 209 -2.79 12.83 6.87
C ILE A 209 -3.01 14.27 6.37
N SER A 210 -2.25 14.69 5.35
CA SER A 210 -2.37 16.03 4.80
C SER A 210 -3.72 16.27 4.12
N ILE A 211 -4.20 15.30 3.33
CA ILE A 211 -5.52 15.36 2.69
C ILE A 211 -6.62 15.37 3.74
N PHE A 212 -6.54 14.49 4.74
CA PHE A 212 -7.51 14.46 5.84
C PHE A 212 -7.57 15.81 6.56
N TYR A 213 -6.42 16.38 6.91
CA TYR A 213 -6.33 17.69 7.57
C TYR A 213 -6.99 18.79 6.73
N GLN A 214 -6.67 18.86 5.44
CA GLN A 214 -7.22 19.88 4.54
C GLN A 214 -8.74 19.79 4.40
N LEU A 215 -9.29 18.58 4.30
CA LEU A 215 -10.71 18.34 4.07
C LEU A 215 -11.57 18.40 5.34
N THR A 216 -10.97 18.34 6.54
CA THR A 216 -11.73 18.28 7.81
C THR A 216 -11.50 19.46 8.76
N LEU A 217 -10.30 20.05 8.81
CA LEU A 217 -9.97 21.09 9.80
C LEU A 217 -10.04 22.52 9.28
N ASN A 218 -10.06 22.73 7.96
CA ASN A 218 -10.16 24.07 7.36
C ASN A 218 -11.56 24.73 7.50
N LYS A 219 -12.48 24.10 8.26
CA LYS A 219 -13.79 24.64 8.64
C LYS A 219 -13.79 25.39 9.98
N ASN A 220 -12.85 25.11 10.88
CA ASN A 220 -12.89 25.65 12.25
C ASN A 220 -12.26 27.04 12.39
N SER A 221 -11.73 27.62 11.31
CA SER A 221 -11.14 28.97 11.29
C SER A 221 -12.05 30.05 10.69
N MET A 222 -13.29 29.69 10.31
CA MET A 222 -14.28 30.61 9.74
C MET A 222 -15.61 30.65 10.52
N SER A 223 -15.65 30.14 11.77
CA SER A 223 -16.78 30.29 12.68
C SER A 223 -16.49 31.27 13.80
#